data_AF-A0A519Y3N4-F1
#
_entry.id   AF-A0A519Y3N4-F1
#
_cell.length_a   1.000
_cell.length_b   1.000
_cell.length_c   1.000
_cell.angle_alpha   90.00
_cell.angle_beta   90.00
_cell.angle_gamma   90.00
#
_symmetry.space_group_name_H-M   'P 1'
#
loop_
_entity.id
_entity.type
_entity.pdbx_description
1 polymer ?
#
loop_
_entity_poly.entity_id
_entity_poly.type
_entity_poly.pdbx_seq_one_letter_code
_entity_poly.pdbx_strand_id
1 'polypeptide(L)'
;MHFFERVLQPPAYGWKDENGDLIKPTPTQIFKEFFSRLNIFKDKKNWLPLLSWVKILCLIPFFFIFIIYFLQWWTILAAFIYSMIIMGTHGTIWHHRYCTHGAYTFKNKYWRFFTQNLTINVIPEEIYVISHHVHHSLSDKPGDPYNAQAGFLYCFLADVNHQPIAKDLTEAEFSRVQQLMEHT
;
A
#
# COMPACT_ATOMS: atom_id res chain seq x y z
N MET A 1 2.75 -22.94 8.10
CA MET A 1 2.23 -21.90 7.20
C MET A 1 3.39 -21.34 6.39
N HIS A 2 3.16 -21.05 5.12
CA HIS A 2 4.18 -20.39 4.30
C HIS A 2 4.41 -18.98 4.84
N PHE A 3 5.66 -18.48 4.83
CA PHE A 3 6.00 -17.17 5.42
C PHE A 3 5.07 -16.06 4.92
N PHE A 4 4.85 -15.99 3.60
CA PHE A 4 3.98 -14.97 3.00
C PHE A 4 2.49 -15.07 3.36
N GLU A 5 2.00 -16.22 3.85
CA GLU A 5 0.62 -16.33 4.37
C GLU A 5 0.45 -15.67 5.74
N ARG A 6 1.56 -15.40 6.44
CA ARG A 6 1.58 -14.88 7.82
C ARG A 6 1.99 -13.41 7.92
N VAL A 7 2.71 -12.91 6.92
CA VAL A 7 3.35 -11.58 6.92
C VAL A 7 2.34 -10.44 6.97
N LEU A 8 1.21 -10.56 6.28
CA LEU A 8 0.16 -9.53 6.31
C LEU A 8 -0.85 -9.79 7.42
N GLN A 9 -1.34 -8.71 8.03
CA GLN A 9 -2.36 -8.78 9.06
C GLN A 9 -3.68 -9.26 8.45
N PRO A 10 -4.22 -10.42 8.89
CA PRO A 10 -5.49 -10.91 8.37
C PRO A 10 -6.62 -9.92 8.70
N PRO A 11 -7.53 -9.65 7.76
CA PRO A 11 -8.74 -8.86 8.04
C PRO A 11 -9.63 -9.62 9.02
N ALA A 12 -10.51 -8.92 9.75
CA ALA A 12 -11.40 -9.57 10.72
C ALA A 12 -12.33 -10.63 10.11
N TYR A 13 -12.61 -10.54 8.81
CA TYR A 13 -13.39 -11.54 8.07
C TYR A 13 -12.54 -12.68 7.49
N GLY A 14 -11.22 -12.67 7.66
CA GLY A 14 -10.31 -13.72 7.20
C GLY A 14 -10.00 -13.69 5.69
N TRP A 15 -9.05 -14.51 5.27
CA TRP A 15 -8.68 -14.68 3.86
C TRP A 15 -9.45 -15.83 3.20
N LYS A 16 -9.65 -16.94 3.94
CA LYS A 16 -10.20 -18.21 3.48
C LYS A 16 -11.41 -18.60 4.33
N ASP A 17 -12.41 -19.19 3.70
CA ASP A 17 -13.53 -19.83 4.40
C ASP A 17 -13.16 -21.22 4.93
N GLU A 18 -14.13 -21.94 5.50
CA GLU A 18 -13.93 -23.29 6.05
C GLU A 18 -13.51 -24.32 4.98
N ASN A 19 -13.83 -24.08 3.71
CA ASN A 19 -13.48 -24.93 2.57
C ASN A 19 -12.13 -24.55 1.93
N GLY A 20 -11.52 -23.44 2.37
CA GLY A 20 -10.27 -22.93 1.82
C GLY A 20 -10.45 -21.95 0.65
N ASP A 21 -11.69 -21.59 0.31
CA ASP A 21 -12.02 -20.67 -0.78
C ASP A 21 -11.88 -19.21 -0.35
N LEU A 22 -11.68 -18.32 -1.34
CA LEU A 22 -11.55 -16.89 -1.10
C LEU A 22 -12.83 -16.31 -0.49
N ILE A 23 -12.70 -15.68 0.68
CA ILE A 23 -13.79 -14.90 1.26
C ILE A 23 -13.96 -13.62 0.45
N LYS A 24 -15.16 -13.42 -0.11
CA LYS A 24 -15.55 -12.18 -0.78
C LYS A 24 -16.31 -11.29 0.20
N PRO A 25 -15.66 -10.28 0.82
CA PRO A 25 -16.31 -9.46 1.82
C PRO A 25 -17.35 -8.54 1.20
N THR A 26 -18.46 -8.35 1.90
CA THR A 26 -19.45 -7.33 1.58
C THR A 26 -18.87 -5.92 1.76
N PRO A 27 -19.38 -4.89 1.05
CA PRO A 27 -18.96 -3.50 1.25
C PRO A 27 -19.00 -3.07 2.72
N THR A 28 -20.03 -3.48 3.47
CA THR A 28 -20.18 -3.20 4.90
C THR A 28 -19.03 -3.78 5.73
N GLN A 29 -18.60 -5.01 5.44
CA GLN A 29 -17.45 -5.62 6.12
C GLN A 29 -16.15 -4.87 5.81
N ILE A 30 -15.94 -4.46 4.56
CA ILE A 30 -14.76 -3.68 4.14
C ILE A 30 -14.69 -2.34 4.88
N PHE A 31 -15.80 -1.59 4.91
CA PHE A 31 -15.83 -0.31 5.62
C PHE A 31 -15.70 -0.48 7.14
N LYS A 32 -16.33 -1.50 7.72
CA LYS A 32 -16.17 -1.81 9.16
C LYS A 32 -14.71 -2.11 9.50
N GLU A 33 -14.03 -2.90 8.67
CA GLU A 33 -12.60 -3.18 8.85
C GLU A 33 -11.76 -1.92 8.70
N PHE A 34 -12.03 -1.12 7.66
CA PHE A 34 -11.32 0.13 7.38
C PHE A 34 -11.38 1.09 8.57
N PHE A 35 -12.57 1.42 9.08
CA PHE A 35 -12.70 2.29 10.24
C PHE A 35 -12.14 1.68 11.52
N SER A 36 -12.19 0.34 11.67
CA SER A 36 -11.55 -0.36 12.78
C SER A 36 -10.03 -0.22 12.75
N ARG A 37 -9.41 -0.31 11.56
CA ARG A 37 -7.96 -0.25 11.36
C ARG A 37 -7.40 1.17 11.35
N LEU A 38 -8.22 2.19 11.15
CA LEU A 38 -7.86 3.59 11.36
C LEU A 38 -7.98 4.03 12.83
N ASN A 39 -8.75 3.30 13.64
CA ASN A 39 -9.06 3.72 15.01
C ASN A 39 -7.89 3.47 15.97
N ILE A 40 -7.17 4.54 16.32
CA ILE A 40 -6.05 4.52 17.27
C ILE A 40 -6.47 4.30 18.73
N PHE A 41 -7.73 4.56 19.08
CA PHE A 41 -8.26 4.30 20.43
C PHE A 41 -8.53 2.81 20.64
N LYS A 42 -8.86 2.09 19.57
CA LYS A 42 -9.02 0.63 19.60
C LYS A 42 -7.67 -0.08 19.70
N ASP A 43 -6.70 0.33 18.88
CA ASP A 43 -5.34 -0.20 18.89
C ASP A 43 -4.35 0.91 18.57
N LYS A 44 -3.45 1.20 19.50
CA LYS A 44 -2.40 2.23 19.31
C LYS A 44 -1.47 1.90 18.16
N LYS A 45 -1.39 0.65 17.69
CA LYS A 45 -0.59 0.26 16.53
C LYS A 45 -1.20 0.73 15.19
N ASN A 46 -2.39 1.36 15.20
CA ASN A 46 -3.06 1.91 14.01
C ASN A 46 -2.57 3.30 13.58
N TRP A 47 -1.50 3.83 14.17
CA TRP A 47 -0.97 5.14 13.80
C TRP A 47 -0.55 5.23 12.33
N LEU A 48 0.09 4.20 11.79
CA LEU A 48 0.58 4.21 10.41
C LEU A 48 -0.55 4.39 9.38
N PRO A 49 -1.60 3.54 9.34
CA PRO A 49 -2.71 3.74 8.39
C PRO A 49 -3.47 5.04 8.64
N LEU A 50 -3.63 5.47 9.91
CA LEU A 50 -4.26 6.74 10.22
C LEU A 50 -3.48 7.92 9.63
N LEU A 51 -2.15 7.98 9.85
CA LEU A 51 -1.32 9.07 9.35
C LEU A 51 -1.29 9.11 7.82
N SER A 52 -1.24 7.96 7.16
CA SER A 52 -1.34 7.87 5.70
C SER A 52 -2.64 8.49 5.18
N TRP A 53 -3.78 8.16 5.79
CA TRP A 53 -5.07 8.73 5.39
C TRP A 53 -5.23 10.20 5.79
N VAL A 54 -4.70 10.63 6.93
CA VAL A 54 -4.67 12.04 7.32
C VAL A 54 -3.91 12.87 6.27
N LYS A 55 -2.77 12.40 5.76
CA LYS A 55 -2.06 13.07 4.66
C LYS A 55 -2.96 13.26 3.44
N ILE A 56 -3.69 12.21 3.02
CA ILE A 56 -4.63 12.29 1.89
C ILE A 56 -5.71 13.33 2.17
N LEU A 57 -6.34 13.27 3.36
CA LEU A 57 -7.40 14.21 3.76
C LEU A 57 -6.89 15.66 3.78
N CYS A 58 -5.65 15.89 4.23
CA CYS A 58 -5.03 17.22 4.21
C CYS A 58 -4.76 17.73 2.79
N LEU A 59 -4.62 16.85 1.79
CA LEU A 59 -4.44 17.25 0.39
C LEU A 59 -5.76 17.58 -0.33
N ILE A 60 -6.91 17.10 0.17
CA ILE A 60 -8.23 17.32 -0.43
C ILE A 60 -8.57 18.82 -0.57
N PRO A 61 -8.39 19.69 0.45
CA PRO A 61 -8.67 21.12 0.29
C PRO A 61 -7.86 21.77 -0.83
N PHE A 62 -6.57 21.44 -0.96
CA PHE A 62 -5.71 21.97 -2.01
C PHE A 62 -6.18 21.53 -3.40
N PHE A 63 -6.67 20.29 -3.52
CA PHE A 63 -7.26 19.79 -4.76
C PHE A 63 -8.50 20.59 -5.17
N PHE A 64 -9.41 20.90 -4.24
CA PHE A 64 -10.58 21.72 -4.55
C PHE A 64 -10.22 23.18 -4.85
N ILE A 65 -9.27 23.77 -4.12
CA ILE A 65 -8.75 25.11 -4.41
C ILE A 65 -8.16 25.15 -5.83
N PHE A 66 -7.41 24.12 -6.22
CA PHE A 66 -6.86 23.99 -7.56
C PHE A 66 -7.96 23.96 -8.64
N ILE A 67 -9.00 23.14 -8.45
CA ILE A 67 -10.12 23.03 -9.42
C ILE A 67 -10.88 24.35 -9.54
N ILE A 68 -11.15 25.04 -8.43
CA ILE A 68 -12.01 26.23 -8.45
C ILE A 68 -11.26 27.45 -8.99
N TYR A 69 -9.99 27.63 -8.62
CA TYR A 69 -9.27 28.88 -8.87
C TYR A 69 -8.16 28.77 -9.93
N PHE A 70 -7.66 27.56 -10.21
CA PHE A 70 -6.44 27.36 -11.01
C PHE A 70 -6.64 26.41 -12.20
N LEU A 71 -7.88 26.02 -12.51
CA LEU A 71 -8.17 25.11 -13.60
C LEU A 71 -8.09 25.84 -14.95
N GLN A 72 -7.07 25.50 -15.73
CA GLN A 72 -6.84 25.96 -17.10
C GLN A 72 -6.18 24.84 -17.90
N TRP A 73 -6.20 24.92 -19.23
CA TRP A 73 -5.68 23.84 -20.09
C TRP A 73 -4.23 23.43 -19.78
N TRP A 74 -3.36 24.39 -19.46
CA TRP A 74 -1.97 24.12 -19.09
C TRP A 74 -1.83 23.43 -17.74
N THR A 75 -2.68 23.76 -16.76
CA THR A 75 -2.64 23.10 -15.45
C THR A 75 -3.26 21.71 -15.51
N ILE A 76 -4.25 21.48 -16.38
CA ILE A 76 -4.76 20.14 -16.70
C ILE A 76 -3.66 19.29 -17.33
N LEU A 77 -2.95 19.82 -18.33
CA LEU A 77 -1.83 19.11 -18.98
C LEU A 77 -0.72 18.79 -17.97
N ALA A 78 -0.34 19.75 -17.13
CA ALA A 78 0.65 19.54 -16.08
C ALA A 78 0.20 18.47 -15.07
N ALA A 79 -1.06 18.52 -14.63
CA ALA A 79 -1.64 17.52 -13.73
C ALA A 79 -1.64 16.13 -14.37
N PHE A 80 -2.00 16.02 -15.66
CA PHE A 80 -1.96 14.75 -16.40
C PHE A 80 -0.54 14.19 -16.52
N ILE A 81 0.43 15.01 -16.92
CA ILE A 81 1.84 14.58 -17.03
C ILE A 81 2.35 14.12 -15.66
N TYR A 82 2.09 14.90 -14.61
CA TYR A 82 2.55 14.55 -13.28
C TYR A 82 1.90 13.26 -12.75
N SER A 83 0.57 13.13 -12.84
CA SER A 83 -0.16 11.98 -12.28
C SER A 83 0.03 10.69 -13.10
N MET A 84 -0.05 10.77 -14.43
CA MET A 84 -0.02 9.57 -15.27
C MET A 84 1.39 9.15 -15.65
N ILE A 85 2.31 10.10 -15.86
CA ILE A 85 3.66 9.80 -16.31
C ILE A 85 4.62 9.79 -15.12
N ILE A 86 4.75 10.91 -14.40
CA ILE A 86 5.77 11.04 -13.35
C ILE A 86 5.48 10.09 -12.18
N MET A 87 4.27 10.14 -11.61
CA MET A 87 3.91 9.27 -10.48
C MET A 87 3.89 7.78 -10.85
N GLY A 88 3.32 7.43 -12.00
CA GLY A 88 3.33 6.04 -12.48
C GLY A 88 4.74 5.50 -12.75
N THR A 89 5.60 6.32 -13.36
CA THR A 89 6.99 5.95 -13.61
C THR A 89 7.76 5.82 -12.30
N HIS A 90 7.58 6.76 -11.36
CA HIS A 90 8.19 6.70 -10.03
C HIS A 90 7.81 5.42 -9.28
N GLY A 91 6.53 5.07 -9.25
CA GLY A 91 6.06 3.80 -8.68
C GLY A 91 6.74 2.59 -9.31
N THR A 92 6.92 2.61 -10.63
CA THR A 92 7.58 1.52 -11.38
C THR A 92 9.07 1.42 -11.09
N ILE A 93 9.80 2.54 -11.10
CA ILE A 93 11.25 2.54 -10.91
C ILE A 93 11.61 2.31 -9.44
N TRP A 94 10.98 3.05 -8.54
CA TRP A 94 11.32 3.07 -7.13
C TRP A 94 10.66 1.90 -6.40
N HIS A 95 9.36 1.98 -6.17
CA HIS A 95 8.64 1.02 -5.35
C HIS A 95 8.68 -0.41 -5.93
N HIS A 96 8.42 -0.58 -7.23
CA HIS A 96 8.34 -1.89 -7.86
C HIS A 96 9.72 -2.48 -8.19
N ARG A 97 10.49 -1.85 -9.08
CA ARG A 97 11.74 -2.44 -9.61
C ARG A 97 12.89 -2.38 -8.61
N TYR A 98 13.09 -1.24 -7.96
CA TYR A 98 14.22 -1.06 -7.04
C TYR A 98 13.92 -1.68 -5.67
N CYS A 99 12.87 -1.22 -4.99
CA CYS A 99 12.59 -1.62 -3.61
C CYS A 99 12.15 -3.09 -3.50
N THR A 100 11.23 -3.56 -4.36
CA THR A 100 10.71 -4.94 -4.25
C THR A 100 11.55 -5.98 -5.00
N HIS A 101 12.04 -5.66 -6.20
CA HIS A 101 12.73 -6.65 -7.02
C HIS A 101 14.26 -6.53 -7.02
N GLY A 102 14.84 -5.47 -6.45
CA GLY A 102 16.28 -5.25 -6.49
C GLY A 102 16.85 -5.25 -7.91
N ALA A 103 16.05 -4.85 -8.92
CA ALA A 103 16.36 -5.05 -10.33
C ALA A 103 17.56 -4.23 -10.83
N TYR A 104 18.00 -3.24 -10.06
CA TYR A 104 19.17 -2.42 -10.35
C TYR A 104 19.71 -1.76 -9.07
N THR A 105 20.92 -1.21 -9.14
CA THR A 105 21.54 -0.45 -8.05
C THR A 105 21.88 0.96 -8.50
N PHE A 106 21.69 1.96 -7.62
CA PHE A 106 22.12 3.33 -7.91
C PHE A 106 23.63 3.48 -7.82
N LYS A 107 24.22 4.26 -8.75
CA LYS A 107 25.65 4.57 -8.77
C LYS A 107 26.11 5.30 -7.49
N ASN A 108 25.26 6.14 -6.91
CA ASN A 108 25.56 6.89 -5.70
C ASN A 108 24.29 7.19 -4.90
N LYS A 109 24.48 7.61 -3.64
CA LYS A 109 23.38 7.96 -2.72
C LYS A 109 22.55 9.16 -3.18
N TYR A 110 23.16 10.07 -3.97
CA TYR A 110 22.49 11.26 -4.49
C TYR A 110 21.32 10.90 -5.41
N TRP A 111 21.55 10.06 -6.42
CA TRP A 111 20.49 9.62 -7.33
C TRP A 111 19.43 8.81 -6.61
N ARG A 112 19.82 7.97 -5.65
CA ARG A 112 18.88 7.23 -4.81
C ARG A 112 17.95 8.17 -4.03
N PHE A 113 18.50 9.16 -3.33
CA PHE A 113 17.73 10.13 -2.56
C PHE A 113 16.74 10.92 -3.43
N PHE A 114 17.19 11.37 -4.61
CA PHE A 114 16.33 12.10 -5.53
C PHE A 114 15.21 11.23 -6.09
N THR A 115 15.51 10.00 -6.51
CA THR A 115 14.49 9.07 -7.02
C THR A 115 13.50 8.68 -5.93
N GLN A 116 13.93 8.45 -4.70
CA GLN A 116 13.04 8.19 -3.57
C GLN A 116 12.00 9.29 -3.38
N ASN A 117 12.41 10.56 -3.51
CA ASN A 117 11.60 11.73 -3.21
C ASN A 117 11.04 12.44 -4.45
N LEU A 118 10.99 11.76 -5.61
CA LEU A 118 10.52 12.36 -6.86
C LEU A 118 9.02 12.72 -6.83
N THR A 119 8.25 12.03 -5.98
CA THR A 119 6.81 12.22 -5.82
C THR A 119 6.44 12.42 -4.36
N ILE A 120 5.21 12.89 -4.13
CA ILE A 120 4.67 13.05 -2.77
C ILE A 120 4.51 11.66 -2.13
N ASN A 121 5.23 11.44 -1.04
CA ASN A 121 5.15 10.19 -0.27
C ASN A 121 3.85 10.16 0.57
N VAL A 122 2.82 9.54 -0.01
CA VAL A 122 1.53 9.28 0.64
C VAL A 122 1.49 7.88 1.26
N ILE A 123 2.08 6.90 0.58
CA ILE A 123 2.06 5.49 0.98
C ILE A 123 3.44 5.11 1.56
N PRO A 124 3.50 4.59 2.79
CA PRO A 124 4.74 4.08 3.38
C PRO A 124 5.35 2.98 2.50
N GLU A 125 6.66 3.07 2.28
CA GLU A 125 7.39 2.17 1.37
C GLU A 125 7.28 0.71 1.80
N GLU A 126 7.34 0.46 3.11
CA GLU A 126 7.24 -0.87 3.71
C GLU A 126 5.89 -1.55 3.45
N ILE A 127 4.80 -0.79 3.40
CA ILE A 127 3.47 -1.34 3.12
C ILE A 127 3.41 -1.81 1.67
N TYR A 128 3.94 -1.01 0.74
CA TYR A 128 3.95 -1.37 -0.68
C TYR A 128 4.84 -2.60 -0.93
N VAL A 129 6.10 -2.56 -0.51
CA VAL A 129 7.10 -3.59 -0.86
C VAL A 129 6.70 -4.95 -0.32
N ILE A 130 6.32 -5.01 0.96
CA ILE A 130 5.97 -6.27 1.61
C ILE A 130 4.68 -6.85 1.02
N SER A 131 3.65 -6.03 0.81
CA SER A 131 2.40 -6.49 0.19
C SER A 131 2.60 -6.94 -1.25
N HIS A 132 3.53 -6.33 -1.99
CA HIS A 132 3.86 -6.71 -3.37
C HIS A 132 4.59 -8.06 -3.45
N HIS A 133 5.50 -8.36 -2.51
CA HIS A 133 6.06 -9.70 -2.39
C HIS A 133 4.99 -10.77 -2.11
N VAL A 134 4.04 -10.44 -1.22
CA VAL A 134 2.93 -11.36 -0.89
C VAL A 134 2.02 -11.55 -2.10
N HIS A 135 1.71 -10.49 -2.84
CA HIS A 135 0.97 -10.57 -4.09
C HIS A 135 1.64 -11.51 -5.10
N HIS A 136 2.96 -11.41 -5.29
CA HIS A 136 3.67 -12.36 -6.15
C HIS A 136 3.62 -13.81 -5.64
N SER A 137 3.73 -14.01 -4.32
CA SER A 137 3.71 -15.35 -3.74
C SER A 137 2.32 -16.00 -3.74
N LEU A 138 1.25 -15.20 -3.61
CA LEU A 138 -0.12 -15.65 -3.42
C LEU A 138 -1.06 -15.18 -4.52
N SER A 139 -0.54 -14.73 -5.66
CA SER A 139 -1.32 -14.12 -6.75
C SER A 139 -2.59 -14.90 -7.07
N ASP A 140 -3.72 -14.19 -7.07
CA ASP A 140 -5.08 -14.71 -7.31
C ASP A 140 -5.56 -15.78 -6.31
N LYS A 141 -4.79 -16.05 -5.25
CA LYS A 141 -5.16 -16.97 -4.16
C LYS A 141 -5.64 -16.18 -2.94
N PRO A 142 -6.33 -16.86 -2.00
CA PRO A 142 -6.66 -16.23 -0.74
C PRO A 142 -5.39 -15.84 0.04
N GLY A 143 -5.34 -14.58 0.49
CA GLY A 143 -4.14 -13.98 1.10
C GLY A 143 -3.44 -12.96 0.20
N ASP A 144 -3.81 -12.90 -1.10
CA ASP A 144 -3.35 -11.84 -1.99
C ASP A 144 -4.04 -10.51 -1.66
N PRO A 145 -3.29 -9.45 -1.25
CA PRO A 145 -3.86 -8.16 -0.89
C PRO A 145 -4.51 -7.42 -2.07
N TYR A 146 -4.28 -7.85 -3.31
CA TYR A 146 -4.82 -7.26 -4.53
C TYR A 146 -5.71 -8.23 -5.33
N ASN A 147 -6.25 -9.27 -4.68
CA ASN A 147 -7.08 -10.26 -5.37
C ASN A 147 -8.32 -9.63 -6.03
N ALA A 148 -8.29 -9.49 -7.35
CA ALA A 148 -9.35 -8.84 -8.11
C ALA A 148 -10.70 -9.58 -8.01
N GLN A 149 -10.69 -10.88 -7.67
CA GLN A 149 -11.91 -11.67 -7.50
C GLN A 149 -12.70 -11.31 -6.23
N ALA A 150 -12.08 -10.61 -5.27
CA ALA A 150 -12.72 -10.08 -4.07
C ALA A 150 -13.42 -8.71 -4.29
N GLY A 151 -13.26 -8.11 -5.47
CA GLY A 151 -14.02 -6.94 -5.91
C GLY A 151 -13.29 -5.59 -5.77
N PHE A 152 -13.88 -4.54 -6.34
CA PHE A 152 -13.24 -3.22 -6.44
C PHE A 152 -12.84 -2.63 -5.07
N LEU A 153 -13.77 -2.61 -4.11
CA LEU A 153 -13.51 -2.03 -2.79
C LEU A 153 -12.42 -2.76 -2.00
N TYR A 154 -12.24 -4.06 -2.27
CA TYR A 154 -11.19 -4.86 -1.66
C TYR A 154 -9.81 -4.34 -2.06
N CYS A 155 -9.60 -4.11 -3.36
CA CYS A 155 -8.36 -3.57 -3.89
C CYS A 155 -8.21 -2.06 -3.60
N PHE A 156 -9.30 -1.29 -3.66
CA PHE A 156 -9.27 0.17 -3.50
C PHE A 156 -8.84 0.60 -2.09
N LEU A 157 -9.27 -0.12 -1.05
CA LEU A 157 -8.92 0.17 0.35
C LEU A 157 -7.89 -0.83 0.91
N ALA A 158 -7.12 -1.48 0.03
CA ALA A 158 -6.17 -2.51 0.41
C ALA A 158 -5.04 -1.98 1.29
N ASP A 159 -4.63 -0.73 1.12
CA ASP A 159 -3.59 -0.05 1.91
C ASP A 159 -3.84 -0.13 3.42
N VAL A 160 -5.11 -0.03 3.82
CA VAL A 160 -5.52 -0.17 5.22
C VAL A 160 -5.96 -1.60 5.54
N ASN A 161 -6.71 -2.24 4.65
CA ASN A 161 -7.40 -3.50 4.99
C ASN A 161 -6.56 -4.76 4.78
N HIS A 162 -5.62 -4.75 3.82
CA HIS A 162 -4.96 -5.98 3.36
C HIS A 162 -3.44 -5.90 3.39
N GLN A 163 -2.86 -4.72 3.20
CA GLN A 163 -1.42 -4.52 3.12
C GLN A 163 -0.68 -4.32 4.46
N PRO A 164 -1.31 -3.97 5.60
CA PRO A 164 -0.56 -3.83 6.85
C PRO A 164 0.16 -5.12 7.25
N ILE A 165 1.40 -4.97 7.70
CA ILE A 165 2.22 -6.07 8.24
C ILE A 165 1.57 -6.55 9.54
N ALA A 166 1.57 -7.86 9.75
CA ALA A 166 1.02 -8.46 10.96
C ALA A 166 1.75 -7.95 12.22
N LYS A 167 0.97 -7.62 13.25
CA LYS A 167 1.45 -6.92 14.46
C LYS A 167 1.91 -7.86 15.58
N ASP A 168 1.86 -9.15 15.29
CA ASP A 168 2.06 -10.28 16.18
C ASP A 168 3.05 -11.29 15.59
N LEU A 169 3.89 -10.83 14.65
CA LEU A 169 5.04 -11.59 14.16
C LEU A 169 6.03 -11.87 15.31
N THR A 170 6.62 -13.05 15.28
CA THR A 170 7.78 -13.37 16.11
C THR A 170 8.99 -12.56 15.65
N GLU A 171 10.00 -12.44 16.51
CA GLU A 171 11.25 -11.74 16.18
C GLU A 171 11.93 -12.32 14.93
N ALA A 172 11.94 -13.64 14.80
CA ALA A 172 12.50 -14.32 13.63
C ALA A 172 11.72 -14.01 12.35
N GLU A 173 10.37 -13.99 12.41
CA GLU A 173 9.54 -13.60 11.27
C GLU A 173 9.72 -12.14 10.89
N PHE A 174 9.77 -11.25 11.88
CA PHE A 174 10.00 -9.83 11.66
C PHE A 174 11.39 -9.56 11.05
N SER A 175 12.43 -10.27 11.50
CA SER A 175 13.77 -10.19 10.91
C SER A 175 13.76 -10.60 9.42
N ARG A 176 12.97 -11.62 9.04
CA ARG A 176 12.78 -11.97 7.62
C ARG A 176 12.02 -10.89 6.85
N VAL A 177 11.05 -10.21 7.46
CA VAL A 177 10.39 -9.04 6.83
C VAL A 177 11.39 -7.91 6.60
N GLN A 178 12.29 -7.65 7.56
CA GLN A 178 13.32 -6.62 7.40
C GLN A 178 14.31 -6.93 6.27
N GLN A 179 14.66 -8.21 6.07
CA GLN A 179 15.51 -8.62 4.95
C GLN A 179 14.87 -8.31 3.59
N LEU A 180 13.54 -8.39 3.47
CA LEU A 180 12.84 -7.99 2.23
C LEU A 180 12.96 -6.49 1.95
N MET A 181 13.29 -5.68 2.95
CA MET A 181 13.44 -4.23 2.85
C MET A 181 14.89 -3.78 2.70
N GLU A 182 15.87 -4.68 2.64
CA GLU A 182 17.30 -4.34 2.71
C GLU A 182 17.76 -3.37 1.60
N HIS A 183 17.07 -3.39 0.45
CA HIS A 183 17.37 -2.51 -0.69
C HIS A 183 16.78 -1.09 -0.58
N THR A 184 15.82 -0.87 0.33
CA THR A 184 15.12 0.42 0.48
C THR A 184 15.95 1.50 1.14
#